data_AF-A0A812EI45-F1
#
_entry.id   AF-A0A812EI45-F1
#
_cell.length_a   1.000
_cell.length_b   1.000
_cell.length_c   1.000
_cell.angle_alpha   90.00
_cell.angle_beta   90.00
_cell.angle_gamma   90.00
#
_symmetry.space_group_name_H-M   'P 1'
#
loop_
_entity.id
_entity.type
_entity.pdbx_description
1 polymer ?
#
loop_
_entity_poly.entity_id
_entity_poly.type
_entity_poly.pdbx_seq_one_letter_code
_entity_poly.pdbx_strand_id
1 'polypeptide(L)'
;MTAEIFKDWFFKIFDPSVRRHLRSRNLPEKAALPLDNCIAHSTASTLRTPDRQIFVKYLPKNTISKIQPCDVGIIKSFKALYKKELMMEMLDLLGTITDYLKEVTLNDSFYLTAKAWEAVSEATMSNCWRKALGGTFDEEDAEEEVVPFDGFTAAEI
;
A
#
# COMPACT_ATOMS: atom_id res chain seq x y z
N MET A 1 15.84 -1.87 -7.24
CA MET A 1 15.39 -0.56 -7.77
C MET A 1 16.36 0.49 -7.30
N THR A 2 16.90 1.32 -8.19
CA THR A 2 17.75 2.45 -7.80
C THR A 2 16.87 3.65 -7.39
N ALA A 3 17.47 4.60 -6.68
CA ALA A 3 16.82 5.84 -6.31
C ALA A 3 16.26 6.62 -7.51
N GLU A 4 17.03 6.65 -8.60
CA GLU A 4 16.67 7.34 -9.84
C GLU A 4 15.45 6.71 -10.51
N ILE A 5 15.42 5.38 -10.62
CA ILE A 5 14.27 4.66 -11.17
C ILE A 5 13.02 4.92 -10.32
N PHE A 6 13.17 4.94 -8.99
CA PHE A 6 12.04 5.21 -8.10
C PHE A 6 11.53 6.65 -8.24
N LYS A 7 12.43 7.62 -8.34
CA LYS A 7 12.08 9.03 -8.59
C LYS A 7 11.35 9.20 -9.91
N ASP A 8 11.84 8.57 -10.97
CA ASP A 8 11.22 8.58 -12.28
C ASP A 8 9.83 7.97 -12.25
N TRP A 9 9.67 6.81 -11.60
CA TRP A 9 8.36 6.20 -11.38
C TRP A 9 7.42 7.12 -10.60
N PHE A 10 7.89 7.79 -9.54
CA PHE A 10 7.07 8.69 -8.74
C PHE A 10 6.50 9.85 -9.56
N PHE A 11 7.34 10.56 -10.32
CA PHE A 11 6.90 11.73 -11.09
C PHE A 11 6.24 11.39 -12.43
N LYS A 12 6.68 10.33 -13.11
CA LYS A 12 6.16 9.98 -14.44
C LYS A 12 4.94 9.08 -14.40
N ILE A 13 4.78 8.27 -13.35
CA ILE A 13 3.72 7.25 -13.26
C ILE A 13 2.80 7.50 -12.06
N PHE A 14 3.34 7.55 -10.84
CA PHE A 14 2.52 7.61 -9.61
C PHE A 14 1.71 8.91 -9.51
N ASP A 15 2.36 10.08 -9.53
CA ASP A 15 1.69 11.39 -9.41
C ASP A 15 0.58 11.59 -10.47
N PRO A 16 0.83 11.41 -11.78
CA PRO A 16 -0.22 11.53 -12.79
C PRO A 16 -1.38 10.55 -12.62
N SER A 17 -1.10 9.32 -12.19
CA SER A 17 -2.12 8.27 -12.01
C SER A 17 -3.01 8.56 -10.80
N VAL A 18 -2.41 9.00 -9.70
CA VAL A 18 -3.14 9.40 -8.48
C VAL A 18 -4.01 10.61 -8.77
N ARG A 19 -3.49 11.66 -9.43
CA ARG A 19 -4.30 12.83 -9.80
C ARG A 19 -5.46 12.46 -10.70
N ARG A 20 -5.23 11.61 -11.71
CA ARG A 20 -6.30 11.11 -12.59
C ARG A 20 -7.39 10.41 -11.81
N HIS A 21 -7.02 9.54 -10.86
CA HIS A 21 -7.97 8.85 -10.00
C HIS A 21 -8.73 9.82 -9.08
N LEU A 22 -8.04 10.75 -8.42
CA LEU A 22 -8.69 11.72 -7.52
C LEU A 22 -9.67 12.63 -8.28
N ARG A 23 -9.29 13.09 -9.48
CA ARG A 23 -10.20 13.85 -10.37
C ARG A 23 -11.42 13.06 -10.78
N SER A 24 -11.25 11.79 -11.18
CA SER A 24 -12.40 10.96 -11.58
C SER A 24 -13.36 10.66 -10.44
N ARG A 25 -12.90 10.78 -9.19
CA ARG A 25 -13.69 10.65 -7.96
C ARG A 25 -14.14 11.99 -7.38
N ASN A 26 -13.83 13.11 -8.05
CA ASN A 26 -14.12 14.47 -7.59
C ASN A 26 -13.55 14.79 -6.18
N LEU A 27 -12.35 14.27 -5.90
CA LEU A 27 -11.61 14.46 -4.65
C LEU A 27 -10.49 15.50 -4.82
N PRO A 28 -10.06 16.17 -3.74
CA PRO A 28 -8.87 17.01 -3.76
C PRO A 28 -7.63 16.22 -4.20
N GLU A 29 -6.78 16.82 -5.03
CA GLU A 29 -5.53 16.19 -5.52
C GLU A 29 -4.43 16.16 -4.44
N LYS A 30 -4.73 15.57 -3.28
CA LYS A 30 -3.82 15.41 -2.14
C LYS A 30 -3.65 13.91 -1.86
N ALA A 31 -2.41 13.46 -1.69
CA ALA A 31 -2.13 12.07 -1.36
C ALA A 31 -0.79 11.92 -0.63
N ALA A 32 -0.72 10.93 0.26
CA ALA A 32 0.52 10.49 0.88
C ALA A 32 0.79 9.04 0.46
N LEU A 33 2.01 8.76 0.01
CA LEU A 33 2.47 7.39 -0.28
C LEU A 33 3.26 6.86 0.94
N PRO A 34 2.68 5.98 1.77
CA PRO A 34 3.42 5.36 2.86
C PRO A 34 4.43 4.34 2.31
N LEU A 35 5.70 4.47 2.71
CA LEU A 35 6.78 3.55 2.34
C LEU A 35 7.51 3.00 3.56
N ASP A 36 8.09 1.83 3.42
CA ASP A 36 9.01 1.28 4.41
C ASP A 36 10.37 2.00 4.37
N ASN A 37 11.13 1.87 5.46
CA ASN A 37 12.43 2.52 5.58
C ASN A 37 13.57 1.67 4.97
N CYS A 38 13.36 1.18 3.73
CA CYS A 38 14.36 0.40 3.00
C CYS A 38 15.48 1.30 2.45
N ILE A 39 16.72 0.80 2.47
CA ILE A 39 17.94 1.54 2.06
C ILE A 39 17.84 2.02 0.61
N ALA A 40 17.15 1.28 -0.26
CA ALA A 40 16.90 1.68 -1.65
C ALA A 40 16.04 2.95 -1.78
N HIS A 41 15.35 3.33 -0.69
CA HIS A 41 14.55 4.55 -0.58
C HIS A 41 15.26 5.68 0.17
N SER A 42 16.52 5.51 0.59
CA SER A 42 17.26 6.47 1.43
C SER A 42 17.38 7.89 0.82
N THR A 43 17.34 7.98 -0.52
CA THR A 43 17.36 9.24 -1.30
C THR A 43 15.97 9.75 -1.68
N ALA A 44 14.90 9.01 -1.35
CA ALA A 44 13.52 9.39 -1.62
C ALA A 44 12.82 10.07 -0.43
N SER A 45 13.56 10.32 0.67
CA SER A 45 13.13 11.04 1.88
C SER A 45 12.56 12.44 1.63
N THR A 46 12.73 12.96 0.41
CA THR A 46 12.28 14.29 -0.03
C THR A 46 11.33 14.25 -1.24
N LEU A 47 10.88 13.07 -1.70
CA LEU A 47 9.98 13.00 -2.86
C LEU A 47 8.63 13.63 -2.54
N ARG A 48 8.43 14.79 -3.16
CA ARG A 48 7.25 15.64 -3.03
C ARG A 48 7.05 16.40 -4.32
N THR A 49 5.80 16.57 -4.73
CA THR A 49 5.45 17.41 -5.88
C THR A 49 5.75 18.88 -5.61
N PRO A 50 5.95 19.72 -6.65
CA PRO A 50 6.25 21.15 -6.48
C PRO A 50 5.17 21.90 -5.68
N ASP A 51 3.90 21.56 -5.91
CA ASP A 51 2.74 22.11 -5.20
C ASP A 51 2.56 21.54 -3.78
N ARG A 52 3.41 20.60 -3.38
CA ARG A 52 3.47 20.02 -2.04
C ARG A 52 2.28 19.15 -1.63
N GLN A 53 1.37 18.84 -2.56
CA GLN A 53 0.13 18.10 -2.27
C GLN A 53 0.27 16.58 -2.33
N ILE A 54 1.23 16.07 -3.09
CA ILE A 54 1.50 14.63 -3.20
C ILE A 54 2.93 14.36 -2.75
N PHE A 55 3.10 13.48 -1.78
CA PHE A 55 4.41 13.23 -1.16
C PHE A 55 4.56 11.81 -0.63
N VAL A 56 5.80 11.41 -0.41
CA VAL A 56 6.15 10.16 0.25
C VAL A 56 6.24 10.36 1.77
N LYS A 57 5.69 9.42 2.54
CA LYS A 57 5.82 9.37 4.00
C LYS A 57 6.44 8.05 4.42
N TYR A 58 7.54 8.11 5.17
CA TYR A 58 8.19 6.92 5.68
C TYR A 58 7.56 6.45 6.98
N LEU A 59 7.32 5.14 7.04
CA LEU A 59 6.86 4.47 8.23
C LEU A 59 8.03 4.28 9.21
N PRO A 60 7.78 4.33 10.54
CA PRO A 60 8.79 4.04 11.55
C PRO A 60 9.51 2.70 11.30
N LYS A 61 10.80 2.63 11.65
CA LYS A 61 11.58 1.38 11.51
C LYS A 61 10.93 0.24 12.31
N ASN A 62 11.03 -0.98 11.79
CA ASN A 62 10.53 -2.21 12.42
C ASN A 62 9.01 -2.28 12.66
N THR A 63 8.21 -1.44 11.99
CA THR A 63 6.73 -1.47 12.09
C THR A 63 6.04 -2.10 10.89
N ILE A 64 6.83 -2.59 9.93
CA ILE A 64 6.39 -3.03 8.60
C ILE A 64 5.20 -4.00 8.66
N SER A 65 5.29 -5.05 9.48
CA SER A 65 4.23 -6.06 9.61
C SER A 65 2.92 -5.55 10.25
N LYS A 66 2.93 -4.37 10.86
CA LYS A 66 1.78 -3.82 11.59
C LYS A 66 1.07 -2.72 10.82
N ILE A 67 1.82 -1.79 10.23
CA ILE A 67 1.24 -0.53 9.73
C ILE A 67 1.41 -0.32 8.22
N GLN A 68 2.10 -1.23 7.52
CA GLN A 68 2.26 -1.16 6.07
C GLN A 68 1.20 -2.06 5.42
N PRO A 69 0.19 -1.51 4.69
CA PRO A 69 -0.95 -2.29 4.19
C PRO A 69 -0.56 -3.46 3.28
N CYS A 70 0.51 -3.30 2.49
CA CYS A 70 0.99 -4.36 1.62
C CYS A 70 1.47 -5.58 2.40
N ASP A 71 2.20 -5.36 3.49
CA ASP A 71 2.74 -6.37 4.39
C ASP A 71 1.69 -6.93 5.35
N VAL A 72 0.67 -6.14 5.69
CA VAL A 72 -0.47 -6.60 6.51
C VAL A 72 -1.29 -7.68 5.81
N GLY A 73 -1.43 -7.63 4.48
CA GLY A 73 -2.19 -8.66 3.78
C GLY A 73 -2.29 -8.59 2.26
N ILE A 74 -2.05 -7.44 1.62
CA ILE A 74 -2.21 -7.34 0.16
C ILE A 74 -1.22 -8.27 -0.56
N ILE A 75 0.06 -8.28 -0.17
CA ILE A 75 1.08 -9.16 -0.76
C ILE A 75 0.72 -10.64 -0.53
N LYS A 76 0.23 -10.97 0.67
CA LYS A 76 -0.21 -12.35 0.98
C LYS A 76 -1.37 -12.78 0.08
N SER A 77 -2.37 -11.91 -0.08
CA SER A 77 -3.53 -12.17 -0.94
C SER A 77 -3.10 -12.32 -2.40
N PHE A 78 -2.28 -11.39 -2.90
CA PHE A 78 -1.73 -11.43 -4.24
C PHE A 78 -0.96 -12.74 -4.51
N LYS A 79 -0.05 -13.15 -3.63
CA LYS A 79 0.70 -14.41 -3.77
C LYS A 79 -0.20 -15.64 -3.80
N ALA A 80 -1.26 -15.65 -2.97
CA ALA A 80 -2.22 -16.74 -2.96
C ALA A 80 -3.01 -16.83 -4.27
N LEU A 81 -3.43 -15.68 -4.81
CA LEU A 81 -4.13 -15.58 -6.10
C LEU A 81 -3.20 -15.97 -7.26
N TYR A 82 -1.96 -15.48 -7.28
CA TYR A 82 -0.96 -15.88 -8.27
C TYR A 82 -0.77 -17.40 -8.28
N LYS A 83 -0.61 -18.01 -7.10
CA LYS A 83 -0.46 -19.47 -6.99
C LYS A 83 -1.71 -20.20 -7.50
N LYS A 84 -2.90 -19.68 -7.21
CA LYS A 84 -4.16 -20.23 -7.73
C LYS A 84 -4.19 -20.20 -9.26
N GLU A 85 -3.90 -19.05 -9.87
CA GLU A 85 -3.91 -18.91 -11.33
C GLU A 85 -2.87 -19.82 -12.00
N LEU A 86 -1.66 -19.87 -11.44
CA LEU A 86 -0.62 -20.80 -11.88
C LEU A 86 -1.11 -22.26 -11.83
N MET A 87 -1.73 -22.69 -10.73
CA MET A 87 -2.26 -24.06 -10.61
C MET A 87 -3.39 -24.34 -11.62
N MET A 88 -4.22 -23.35 -11.95
CA MET A 88 -5.26 -23.50 -12.97
C MET A 88 -4.66 -23.73 -14.36
N GLU A 89 -3.67 -22.93 -14.76
CA GLU A 89 -2.98 -23.13 -16.05
C GLU A 89 -2.29 -24.49 -16.14
N MET A 90 -1.71 -24.96 -15.03
CA MET A 90 -1.07 -26.27 -14.96
C MET A 90 -2.06 -27.43 -15.07
N LEU A 91 -3.30 -27.26 -14.60
CA LEU A 91 -4.36 -28.26 -14.74
C LEU A 91 -4.90 -28.33 -16.18
N ASP A 92 -4.91 -27.21 -16.89
CA ASP A 92 -5.34 -27.13 -18.28
C ASP A 92 -4.32 -27.77 -19.24
N LEU A 93 -3.05 -27.87 -18.83
CA LEU A 93 -2.04 -28.61 -19.58
C LEU A 93 -2.26 -30.13 -19.43
N LEU A 94 -2.44 -30.82 -20.56
CA LEU A 94 -2.41 -32.28 -20.64
C LEU A 94 -0.95 -32.79 -20.49
N GLY A 95 -0.37 -32.65 -19.29
CA GLY A 95 1.04 -32.96 -19.04
C GLY A 95 1.41 -32.97 -17.56
N THR A 96 2.70 -33.09 -17.27
CA THR A 96 3.18 -32.98 -15.87
C THR A 96 3.50 -31.54 -15.51
N ILE A 97 3.53 -31.25 -14.21
CA ILE A 97 4.03 -29.97 -13.65
C ILE A 97 5.41 -29.62 -14.23
N THR A 98 6.27 -30.63 -14.38
CA THR A 98 7.63 -30.45 -14.89
C THR A 98 7.66 -29.99 -16.35
N ASP A 99 6.69 -30.42 -17.15
CA ASP A 99 6.60 -30.04 -18.55
C ASP A 99 6.15 -28.58 -18.67
N TYR A 100 5.11 -28.18 -17.91
CA TYR A 100 4.69 -26.79 -17.81
C TYR A 100 5.85 -25.86 -17.40
N LEU A 101 6.61 -26.23 -16.36
CA LEU A 101 7.70 -25.39 -15.84
C LEU A 101 8.87 -25.23 -16.83
N LYS A 102 8.99 -26.09 -17.84
CA LYS A 102 9.99 -25.94 -18.91
C LYS A 102 9.52 -25.01 -20.02
N GLU A 103 8.21 -24.91 -20.23
CA GLU A 103 7.61 -24.11 -21.30
C GLU A 103 7.25 -22.70 -20.84
N VAL A 104 6.95 -22.51 -19.55
CA VAL A 104 6.54 -21.22 -19.00
C VAL A 104 7.61 -20.15 -19.26
N THR A 105 7.18 -19.06 -19.89
CA THR A 105 8.05 -17.94 -20.22
C THR A 105 7.94 -16.83 -19.20
N LEU A 106 8.87 -15.87 -19.29
CA LEU A 106 8.77 -14.64 -18.51
C LEU A 106 7.52 -13.82 -18.90
N ASN A 107 7.08 -13.90 -20.16
CA ASN A 107 5.88 -13.21 -20.63
C ASN A 107 4.62 -13.78 -19.97
N ASP A 108 4.52 -15.10 -19.86
CA ASP A 108 3.41 -15.78 -19.18
C ASP A 108 3.38 -15.39 -17.69
N SER A 109 4.56 -15.28 -17.07
CA SER A 109 4.67 -14.80 -15.69
C SER A 109 4.15 -13.36 -15.51
N PHE A 110 4.30 -12.48 -16.51
CA PHE A 110 3.70 -11.14 -16.48
C PHE A 110 2.19 -11.18 -16.60
N TYR A 111 1.63 -12.03 -17.48
CA TYR A 111 0.18 -12.20 -17.59
C TYR A 111 -0.43 -12.78 -16.32
N LEU A 112 0.19 -13.81 -15.73
CA LEU A 112 -0.20 -14.36 -14.44
C LEU A 112 -0.16 -13.30 -13.33
N THR A 113 0.88 -12.47 -13.32
CA THR A 113 1.01 -11.36 -12.37
C THR A 113 -0.12 -10.35 -12.53
N ALA A 114 -0.44 -9.94 -13.76
CA ALA A 114 -1.55 -9.02 -14.03
C ALA A 114 -2.90 -9.62 -13.59
N LYS A 115 -3.17 -10.87 -13.99
CA LYS A 115 -4.41 -11.58 -13.64
C LYS A 115 -4.57 -11.72 -12.12
N ALA A 116 -3.50 -12.09 -11.43
CA ALA A 116 -3.50 -12.21 -9.98
C ALA A 116 -3.73 -10.86 -9.27
N TRP A 117 -3.17 -9.77 -9.82
CA TRP A 117 -3.37 -8.42 -9.29
C TRP A 117 -4.82 -7.95 -9.47
N GLU A 118 -5.41 -8.16 -10.64
CA GLU A 118 -6.81 -7.84 -10.93
C GLU A 118 -7.78 -8.62 -10.04
N ALA A 119 -7.41 -9.84 -9.63
CA ALA A 119 -8.21 -10.65 -8.72
C ALA A 119 -8.14 -10.21 -7.25
N VAL A 120 -7.23 -9.30 -6.87
CA VAL A 120 -7.19 -8.74 -5.51
C VAL A 120 -8.39 -7.82 -5.32
N SER A 121 -9.35 -8.23 -4.48
CA SER A 121 -10.56 -7.45 -4.26
C SER A 121 -10.31 -6.11 -3.58
N GLU A 122 -11.13 -5.11 -3.92
CA GLU A 122 -11.15 -3.82 -3.23
C GLU A 122 -11.38 -4.00 -1.71
N ALA A 123 -12.25 -4.93 -1.32
CA ALA A 123 -12.50 -5.25 0.09
C ALA A 123 -11.24 -5.73 0.80
N THR A 124 -10.42 -6.57 0.16
CA THR A 124 -9.11 -6.99 0.69
C THR A 124 -8.20 -5.79 0.89
N MET A 125 -8.13 -4.90 -0.11
CA MET A 125 -7.30 -3.68 -0.01
C MET A 125 -7.78 -2.81 1.15
N SER A 126 -9.06 -2.44 1.19
CA SER A 126 -9.65 -1.61 2.25
C SER A 126 -9.46 -2.21 3.64
N ASN A 127 -9.64 -3.52 3.80
CA ASN A 127 -9.45 -4.20 5.08
C ASN A 127 -7.97 -4.18 5.52
N CYS A 128 -7.03 -4.33 4.59
CA CYS A 128 -5.60 -4.22 4.92
C CYS A 128 -5.25 -2.79 5.35
N TRP A 129 -5.76 -1.78 4.65
CA TRP A 129 -5.58 -0.37 5.03
C TRP A 129 -6.19 -0.06 6.40
N ARG A 130 -7.42 -0.51 6.67
CA ARG A 130 -8.07 -0.35 7.97
C ARG A 130 -7.32 -1.09 9.08
N LYS A 131 -6.80 -2.28 8.83
CA LYS A 131 -6.01 -2.99 9.84
C LYS A 131 -4.66 -2.32 10.10
N ALA A 132 -4.06 -1.74 9.07
CA ALA A 132 -2.76 -1.08 9.16
C ALA A 132 -2.85 0.29 9.85
N LEU A 133 -3.86 1.08 9.52
CA LEU A 133 -3.97 2.50 9.87
C LEU A 133 -5.37 2.90 10.40
N GLY A 134 -6.28 1.96 10.62
CA GLY A 134 -7.67 2.21 11.04
C GLY A 134 -7.81 3.14 12.23
N GLY A 135 -7.03 2.91 13.28
CA GLY A 135 -7.03 3.77 14.47
C GLY A 135 -6.56 5.21 14.23
N THR A 136 -6.02 5.54 13.05
CA THR A 136 -5.72 6.94 12.64
C THR A 136 -6.85 7.59 11.84
N PHE A 137 -7.83 6.81 11.38
CA PHE A 137 -9.00 7.29 10.65
C PHE A 137 -10.24 7.43 11.53
N ASP A 138 -10.20 6.95 12.78
CA ASP A 138 -11.32 6.95 13.72
C ASP A 138 -11.31 8.19 14.66
N GLU A 139 -10.40 9.16 14.47
CA GLU A 139 -10.28 10.40 15.29
C GLU A 139 -11.00 11.62 14.70
N GLU A 140 -12.19 11.43 14.12
CA GLU A 140 -13.16 12.53 13.91
C GLU A 140 -14.46 12.11 14.60
N ASP A 141 -14.59 12.42 15.90
CA ASP A 141 -15.83 12.54 16.70
C ASP A 141 -15.59 12.48 18.24
N ALA A 142 -14.35 12.62 18.72
CA ALA A 142 -14.15 13.01 20.11
C ALA A 142 -14.27 14.53 20.21
N GLU A 143 -15.49 15.05 20.37
CA GLU A 143 -15.68 16.34 21.03
C GLU A 143 -14.88 16.28 22.34
N GLU A 144 -13.82 17.09 22.44
CA GLU A 144 -13.12 17.29 23.70
C GLU A 144 -14.15 17.84 24.68
N GLU A 145 -14.71 16.96 25.52
CA GLU A 145 -15.45 17.37 26.69
C GLU A 145 -14.46 18.17 27.54
N VAL A 146 -14.60 19.49 27.53
CA VAL A 146 -13.83 20.39 28.39
C VAL A 146 -14.24 20.07 29.82
N VAL A 147 -13.52 19.15 30.45
CA VAL A 147 -13.68 18.85 31.86
C VAL A 147 -13.25 20.11 32.62
N PRO A 148 -14.14 20.79 33.37
CA PRO A 148 -13.76 22.00 34.08
C PRO A 148 -12.66 21.67 35.09
N PHE A 149 -11.58 22.44 35.05
CA PHE A 149 -10.51 22.36 36.03
C PHE A 149 -11.02 22.91 37.36
N ASP A 150 -11.52 22.03 38.22
CA ASP A 150 -11.77 22.35 39.63
C ASP A 150 -10.43 22.29 40.36
N GLY A 151 -9.85 23.47 40.59
CA GLY A 151 -8.51 23.63 41.15
C GLY A 151 -8.25 22.89 42.47
N PHE A 152 -6.97 22.76 42.82
CA PHE A 152 -6.52 22.04 44.01
C PHE A 152 -7.17 22.58 45.30
N THR A 153 -7.87 21.71 46.02
CA THR A 153 -8.36 22.03 47.37
C THR A 153 -7.21 22.03 48.36
N ALA A 154 -7.21 22.98 49.31
CA ALA A 154 -6.14 23.22 50.29
C ALA A 154 -5.88 22.09 51.31
N ALA A 155 -6.39 20.88 51.07
CA ALA A 155 -6.11 19.70 51.89
C ALA A 155 -4.89 18.88 51.41
N GLU A 156 -4.23 19.29 50.31
CA GLU A 156 -3.09 18.57 49.73
C GLU A 156 -1.75 19.34 49.81
N ILE A 157 -1.58 20.21 50.83
CA ILE A 157 -0.26 20.75 51.23
C ILE A 157 0.16 20.12 52.55
#